data_AF-A0AAJ5SPT9-F1
#
_entry.id   AF-A0AAJ5SPT9-F1
#
_cell.length_a   1.000
_cell.length_b   1.000
_cell.length_c   1.000
_cell.angle_alpha   90.00
_cell.angle_beta   90.00
_cell.angle_gamma   90.00
#
_symmetry.space_group_name_H-M   'P 1'
#
loop_
_entity.id
_entity.type
_entity.pdbx_description
1 polymer ?
#
loop_
_entity_poly.entity_id
_entity_poly.type
_entity_poly.pdbx_seq_one_letter_code
_entity_poly.pdbx_strand_id
1 'polypeptide(L)'
;MKKEFSAKGQATLTEKTWKADLGQVLGGKLTVMIKAGTETFKRSVLIKGKNPSKEKVENYLATLNDVVGFDVIVEQESKFKNFIDFDDEPIVAFDNGYGMTQLTSPAPTYTQAWSWKENINGGSKLYQNKQKEAKGYLGAQNRTYTNDQLKLETWSRWNGGSYHVWDEKSNSWVRNGDITCDSKTGNIGWDMTRDVNSGKTEDELHKRDKDEYKKPPTSKDRKWKYTGVCYADHVESN
;
A
#
# COMPACT_ATOMS: atom_id res chain seq x y z
N MET A 1 -9.26 -4.56 13.43
CA MET A 1 -10.41 -5.49 13.57
C MET A 1 -10.24 -6.61 12.57
N LYS A 2 -10.39 -7.89 12.97
CA LYS A 2 -10.32 -9.01 12.02
C LYS A 2 -11.62 -9.03 11.20
N LYS A 3 -11.51 -9.04 9.87
CA LYS A 3 -12.66 -9.10 8.97
C LYS A 3 -13.13 -10.56 8.85
N GLU A 4 -14.39 -10.82 9.17
CA GLU A 4 -15.00 -12.14 9.02
C GLU A 4 -15.73 -12.27 7.68
N PHE A 5 -15.60 -13.43 7.03
CA PHE A 5 -16.30 -13.78 5.81
C PHE A 5 -17.11 -15.06 6.08
N SER A 6 -18.39 -15.10 5.66
CA SER A 6 -19.28 -16.24 5.94
C SER A 6 -20.25 -16.52 4.80
N ALA A 7 -20.57 -17.80 4.59
CA ALA A 7 -21.64 -18.28 3.71
C ALA A 7 -22.54 -19.27 4.46
N LYS A 8 -23.81 -19.38 4.05
CA LYS A 8 -24.81 -20.29 4.66
C LYS A 8 -25.71 -20.92 3.60
N GLY A 9 -26.18 -22.13 3.87
CA GLY A 9 -27.09 -22.88 2.99
C GLY A 9 -27.78 -24.02 3.72
N GLN A 10 -28.65 -24.74 3.02
CA GLN A 10 -29.37 -25.91 3.53
C GLN A 10 -29.30 -27.04 2.51
N ALA A 11 -29.20 -28.28 3.00
CA ALA A 11 -29.20 -29.48 2.16
C ALA A 11 -29.98 -30.60 2.86
N THR A 12 -30.64 -31.44 2.07
CA THR A 12 -31.21 -32.72 2.53
C THR A 12 -30.23 -33.82 2.19
N LEU A 13 -29.91 -34.66 3.18
CA LEU A 13 -28.91 -35.72 3.04
C LEU A 13 -29.60 -37.08 3.11
N THR A 14 -29.23 -37.98 2.21
CA THR A 14 -29.69 -39.38 2.21
C THR A 14 -28.77 -40.27 3.05
N GLU A 15 -27.57 -39.80 3.37
CA GLU A 15 -26.58 -40.49 4.19
C GLU A 15 -26.28 -39.71 5.48
N LYS A 16 -25.74 -40.40 6.49
CA LYS A 16 -25.25 -39.79 7.75
C LYS A 16 -23.91 -39.06 7.59
N THR A 17 -23.39 -39.04 6.37
CA THR A 17 -22.11 -38.44 5.97
C THR A 17 -22.37 -37.22 5.11
N TRP A 18 -21.70 -36.11 5.42
CA TRP A 18 -21.73 -34.91 4.62
C TRP A 18 -20.32 -34.38 4.41
N LYS A 19 -19.99 -34.09 3.15
CA LYS A 19 -18.75 -33.43 2.77
C LYS A 19 -19.08 -32.00 2.39
N ALA A 20 -18.48 -31.04 3.10
CA ALA A 20 -18.60 -29.64 2.75
C ALA A 20 -17.90 -29.39 1.40
N ASP A 21 -18.61 -28.79 0.46
CA ASP A 21 -17.98 -28.11 -0.67
C ASP A 21 -17.60 -26.71 -0.21
N LEU A 22 -16.31 -26.50 0.01
CA LEU A 22 -15.78 -25.28 0.59
C LEU A 22 -15.52 -24.19 -0.46
N GLY A 23 -15.60 -24.51 -1.76
CA GLY A 23 -15.10 -23.64 -2.82
C GLY A 23 -13.62 -23.28 -2.60
N GLN A 24 -13.26 -22.04 -2.92
CA GLN A 24 -11.90 -21.52 -2.72
C GLN A 24 -11.74 -20.94 -1.30
N VAL A 25 -10.99 -21.64 -0.44
CA VAL A 25 -10.57 -21.15 0.88
C VAL A 25 -9.07 -20.88 0.85
N LEU A 26 -8.69 -19.62 1.00
CA LEU A 26 -7.31 -19.16 0.79
C LEU A 26 -6.51 -19.05 2.10
N GLY A 27 -7.20 -18.86 3.22
CA GLY A 27 -6.55 -18.64 4.51
C GLY A 27 -7.48 -18.23 5.64
N GLY A 28 -6.91 -18.20 6.85
CA GLY A 28 -7.57 -17.84 8.09
C GLY A 28 -8.19 -19.04 8.81
N LYS A 29 -9.01 -18.74 9.82
CA LYS A 29 -9.74 -19.78 10.56
C LYS A 29 -11.03 -20.14 9.83
N LEU A 30 -10.98 -21.16 8.99
CA LEU A 30 -12.18 -21.76 8.42
C LEU A 30 -12.97 -22.47 9.52
N THR A 31 -14.25 -22.16 9.65
CA THR A 31 -15.17 -22.86 10.55
C THR A 31 -16.37 -23.34 9.77
N VAL A 32 -16.60 -24.65 9.79
CA VAL A 32 -17.78 -25.29 9.20
C VAL A 32 -18.70 -25.71 10.34
N MET A 33 -19.95 -25.28 10.26
CA MET A 33 -21.00 -25.65 11.21
C MET A 33 -22.17 -26.30 10.46
N ILE A 34 -22.66 -27.43 10.97
CA ILE A 34 -23.84 -28.13 10.46
C ILE A 34 -24.81 -28.30 11.61
N LYS A 35 -26.07 -27.95 11.39
CA LYS A 35 -27.15 -28.28 12.31
C LYS A 35 -28.00 -29.41 11.70
N ALA A 36 -28.09 -30.54 12.38
CA ALA A 36 -28.90 -31.69 11.97
C ALA A 36 -29.93 -31.99 13.07
N GLY A 37 -31.20 -31.60 12.84
CA GLY A 37 -32.22 -31.63 13.89
C GLY A 37 -31.85 -30.73 15.07
N THR A 38 -31.69 -31.33 16.25
CA THR A 38 -31.25 -30.64 17.48
C THR A 38 -29.73 -30.62 17.66
N GLU A 39 -28.98 -31.44 16.91
CA GLU A 39 -27.53 -31.55 17.05
C GLU A 39 -26.79 -30.49 16.21
N THR A 40 -25.65 -30.03 16.71
CA THR A 40 -24.76 -29.10 16.00
C THR A 40 -23.35 -29.65 15.96
N PHE A 41 -22.82 -29.81 14.75
CA PHE A 41 -21.45 -30.24 14.50
C PHE A 41 -20.62 -29.03 14.10
N LYS A 42 -19.45 -28.87 14.74
CA LYS A 42 -18.50 -27.80 14.43
C LYS A 42 -17.11 -28.37 14.18
N ARG A 43 -16.49 -27.94 13.08
CA ARG A 43 -15.09 -28.21 12.75
C ARG A 43 -14.42 -26.91 12.36
N SER A 44 -13.19 -26.73 12.81
CA SER A 44 -12.36 -25.58 12.43
C SER A 44 -11.00 -26.06 11.95
N VAL A 45 -10.49 -25.40 10.90
CA VAL A 45 -9.13 -25.59 10.39
C VAL A 45 -8.50 -24.21 10.25
N LEU A 46 -7.23 -24.08 10.63
CA LEU A 46 -6.44 -22.87 10.39
C LEU A 46 -5.64 -23.07 9.11
N ILE A 47 -5.82 -22.16 8.15
CA ILE A 47 -5.08 -22.15 6.89
C ILE A 47 -4.13 -20.94 6.94
N LYS A 48 -2.84 -21.22 7.00
CA LYS A 48 -1.77 -20.23 7.16
C LYS A 48 -1.30 -19.71 5.81
N GLY A 49 -0.94 -18.43 5.76
CA GLY A 49 -0.27 -17.83 4.61
C GLY A 49 1.18 -18.31 4.50
N LYS A 50 1.80 -18.12 3.33
CA LYS A 50 3.24 -18.32 3.15
C LYS A 50 3.81 -17.22 2.26
N ASN A 51 4.82 -16.53 2.75
CA ASN A 51 5.52 -15.51 1.99
C ASN A 51 6.26 -16.13 0.78
N PRO A 52 6.15 -15.55 -0.43
CA PRO A 52 7.05 -15.90 -1.53
C PRO A 52 8.48 -15.40 -1.25
N SER A 53 9.48 -15.91 -1.99
CA SER A 53 10.80 -15.27 -2.01
C SER A 53 10.76 -13.96 -2.80
N LYS A 54 11.69 -13.03 -2.52
CA LYS A 54 11.89 -11.79 -3.30
C LYS A 54 11.97 -12.08 -4.80
N GLU A 55 12.86 -13.00 -5.18
CA GLU A 55 13.02 -13.45 -6.58
C GLU A 55 11.71 -13.91 -7.23
N LYS A 56 10.85 -14.62 -6.49
CA LYS A 56 9.56 -15.09 -7.03
C LYS A 56 8.58 -13.95 -7.28
N VAL A 57 8.64 -12.89 -6.47
CA VAL A 57 7.82 -11.69 -6.66
C VAL A 57 8.36 -10.88 -7.84
N GLU A 58 9.67 -10.64 -7.90
CA GLU A 58 10.32 -9.91 -9.00
C GLU A 58 10.07 -10.58 -10.35
N ASN A 59 10.26 -11.92 -10.41
CA ASN A 59 9.94 -12.70 -11.61
C ASN A 59 8.46 -12.57 -12.01
N TYR A 60 7.55 -12.46 -11.04
CA TYR A 60 6.14 -12.26 -11.35
C TYR A 60 5.85 -10.83 -11.83
N LEU A 61 6.43 -9.81 -11.21
CA LEU A 61 6.32 -8.41 -11.63
C LEU A 61 6.85 -8.22 -13.06
N ALA A 62 7.93 -8.90 -13.43
CA ALA A 62 8.48 -8.89 -14.78
C ALA A 62 7.52 -9.43 -15.85
N THR A 63 6.48 -10.19 -15.47
CA THR A 63 5.42 -10.64 -16.40
C THR A 63 4.29 -9.62 -16.60
N LEU A 64 4.27 -8.55 -15.81
CA LEU A 64 3.23 -7.53 -15.86
C LEU A 64 3.70 -6.33 -16.69
N ASN A 65 2.78 -5.74 -17.44
CA ASN A 65 3.07 -4.55 -18.24
C ASN A 65 2.99 -3.28 -17.39
N ASP A 66 3.74 -2.24 -17.76
CA ASP A 66 3.64 -0.89 -17.19
C ASP A 66 3.84 -0.80 -15.66
N VAL A 67 4.67 -1.68 -15.08
CA VAL A 67 4.99 -1.71 -13.63
C VAL A 67 6.48 -1.49 -13.33
N VAL A 68 7.25 -0.93 -14.26
CA VAL A 68 8.67 -0.63 -14.03
C VAL A 68 8.83 0.27 -12.80
N GLY A 69 9.71 -0.13 -11.88
CA GLY A 69 9.95 0.56 -10.60
C GLY A 69 8.95 0.24 -9.48
N PHE A 70 7.97 -0.66 -9.72
CA PHE A 70 7.00 -1.05 -8.69
C PHE A 70 7.59 -2.03 -7.66
N ASP A 71 8.63 -2.77 -8.04
CA ASP A 71 9.43 -3.62 -7.15
C ASP A 71 10.03 -2.83 -5.98
N VAL A 72 10.53 -1.62 -6.24
CA VAL A 72 11.07 -0.73 -5.21
C VAL A 72 9.99 -0.31 -4.20
N ILE A 73 8.78 -0.03 -4.69
CA ILE A 73 7.61 0.25 -3.84
C ILE A 73 7.25 -0.97 -3.00
N VAL A 74 7.18 -2.16 -3.61
CA VAL A 74 6.92 -3.41 -2.89
C VAL A 74 7.97 -3.67 -1.79
N GLU A 75 9.24 -3.37 -2.07
CA GLU A 75 10.31 -3.46 -1.07
C GLU A 75 10.11 -2.47 0.07
N GLN A 76 9.71 -1.23 -0.24
CA GLN A 76 9.46 -0.20 0.76
C GLN A 76 8.26 -0.54 1.66
N GLU A 77 7.15 -0.97 1.06
CA GLU A 77 5.89 -1.18 1.76
C GLU A 77 5.93 -2.35 2.74
N SER A 78 6.61 -3.45 2.38
CA SER A 78 6.56 -4.66 3.21
C SER A 78 7.80 -5.56 3.16
N LYS A 79 8.86 -5.14 2.46
CA LYS A 79 10.05 -5.99 2.22
C LYS A 79 9.67 -7.33 1.56
N PHE A 80 8.79 -7.27 0.55
CA PHE A 80 8.27 -8.44 -0.18
C PHE A 80 7.50 -9.45 0.69
N LYS A 81 6.95 -9.02 1.83
CA LYS A 81 6.11 -9.87 2.69
C LYS A 81 4.64 -9.57 2.48
N ASN A 82 3.83 -10.62 2.37
CA ASN A 82 2.37 -10.51 2.40
C ASN A 82 1.79 -10.91 3.77
N PHE A 83 2.50 -11.77 4.49
CA PHE A 83 2.08 -12.36 5.77
C PHE A 83 3.08 -12.04 6.88
N ILE A 84 2.58 -11.93 8.10
CA ILE A 84 3.37 -11.74 9.33
C ILE A 84 4.01 -13.09 9.69
N ASP A 85 5.33 -13.14 9.83
CA ASP A 85 6.05 -14.41 10.10
C ASP A 85 5.67 -15.06 11.46
N PHE A 86 5.10 -14.28 12.38
CA PHE A 86 4.69 -14.75 13.70
C PHE A 86 3.44 -15.65 13.68
N ASP A 87 2.41 -15.25 12.92
CA ASP A 87 1.10 -15.93 12.92
C ASP A 87 0.60 -16.33 11.52
N ASP A 88 1.36 -16.00 10.48
CA ASP A 88 1.05 -16.26 9.06
C ASP A 88 -0.26 -15.59 8.59
N GLU A 89 -0.74 -14.58 9.31
CA GLU A 89 -1.87 -13.74 8.90
C GLU A 89 -1.39 -12.66 7.92
N PRO A 90 -2.26 -12.12 7.05
CA PRO A 90 -1.90 -11.01 6.19
C PRO A 90 -1.36 -9.82 7.00
N ILE A 91 -0.32 -9.17 6.51
CA ILE A 91 0.17 -7.90 7.08
C ILE A 91 -0.97 -6.88 6.96
N VAL A 92 -1.27 -6.18 8.06
CA VAL A 92 -2.27 -5.11 8.10
C VAL A 92 -1.66 -3.89 8.79
N ALA A 93 -1.53 -2.78 8.07
CA ALA A 93 -1.13 -1.50 8.65
C ALA A 93 -2.28 -0.83 9.42
N PHE A 94 -1.94 0.17 10.22
CA PHE A 94 -2.89 0.90 11.08
C PHE A 94 -4.01 1.61 10.28
N ASP A 95 -3.75 1.94 9.02
CA ASP A 95 -4.69 2.58 8.08
C ASP A 95 -5.58 1.55 7.35
N ASN A 96 -5.41 0.25 7.65
CA ASN A 96 -6.02 -0.88 6.95
C ASN A 96 -5.44 -1.16 5.56
N GLY A 97 -4.17 -0.80 5.29
CA GLY A 97 -3.43 -1.35 4.16
C GLY A 97 -3.12 -2.83 4.35
N TYR A 98 -3.37 -3.67 3.32
CA TYR A 98 -3.12 -5.12 3.40
C TYR A 98 -1.98 -5.60 2.50
N GLY A 99 -1.20 -6.51 3.08
CA GLY A 99 -0.28 -7.37 2.35
C GLY A 99 0.90 -6.63 1.76
N MET A 100 1.42 -7.18 0.67
CA MET A 100 2.71 -6.77 0.10
C MET A 100 2.73 -5.36 -0.49
N THR A 101 1.58 -4.90 -0.96
CA THR A 101 1.42 -3.60 -1.61
C THR A 101 0.62 -2.61 -0.77
N GLN A 102 0.32 -2.96 0.49
CA GLN A 102 -0.46 -2.13 1.42
C GLN A 102 -1.77 -1.60 0.79
N LEU A 103 -2.54 -2.46 0.12
CA LEU A 103 -3.82 -2.07 -0.49
C LEU A 103 -4.81 -1.57 0.57
N THR A 104 -5.17 -0.29 0.51
CA THR A 104 -6.03 0.35 1.52
C THR A 104 -7.40 0.77 0.98
N SER A 105 -7.46 1.41 -0.19
CA SER A 105 -8.69 1.99 -0.75
C SER A 105 -8.83 1.75 -2.27
N PRO A 106 -9.91 1.10 -2.74
CA PRO A 106 -10.98 0.48 -1.94
C PRO A 106 -10.43 -0.65 -1.05
N ALA A 107 -11.16 -0.97 0.01
CA ALA A 107 -10.75 -2.04 0.92
C ALA A 107 -10.56 -3.36 0.14
N PRO A 108 -9.46 -4.10 0.39
CA PRO A 108 -9.14 -5.30 -0.38
C PRO A 108 -10.16 -6.42 -0.16
N THR A 109 -10.34 -7.23 -1.20
CA THR A 109 -11.13 -8.47 -1.13
C THR A 109 -10.42 -9.52 -0.28
N TYR A 110 -11.16 -10.54 0.16
CA TYR A 110 -10.59 -11.71 0.84
C TYR A 110 -9.41 -12.31 0.05
N THR A 111 -9.60 -12.45 -1.27
CA THR A 111 -8.59 -13.00 -2.18
C THR A 111 -7.35 -12.13 -2.28
N GLN A 112 -7.49 -10.80 -2.35
CA GLN A 112 -6.34 -9.88 -2.37
C GLN A 112 -5.58 -9.81 -1.04
N ALA A 113 -6.24 -10.10 0.08
CA ALA A 113 -5.56 -10.19 1.38
C ALA A 113 -4.76 -11.50 1.51
N TRP A 114 -5.33 -12.62 1.07
CA TRP A 114 -4.79 -13.97 1.30
C TRP A 114 -3.98 -14.57 0.14
N SER A 115 -3.94 -13.94 -1.03
CA SER A 115 -3.09 -14.35 -2.15
C SER A 115 -2.10 -13.23 -2.48
N TRP A 116 -0.81 -13.47 -2.25
CA TRP A 116 0.23 -12.49 -2.58
C TRP A 116 0.21 -12.09 -4.07
N LYS A 117 -0.15 -13.01 -4.98
CA LYS A 117 -0.30 -12.69 -6.41
C LYS A 117 -1.45 -11.74 -6.66
N GLU A 118 -2.58 -11.97 -6.00
CA GLU A 118 -3.77 -11.12 -6.16
C GLU A 118 -3.58 -9.77 -5.47
N ASN A 119 -2.80 -9.74 -4.38
CA ASN A 119 -2.31 -8.50 -3.78
C ASN A 119 -1.45 -7.72 -4.79
N ILE A 120 -0.44 -8.36 -5.39
CA ILE A 120 0.41 -7.76 -6.42
C ILE A 120 -0.41 -7.30 -7.64
N ASN A 121 -1.39 -8.08 -8.10
CA ASN A 121 -2.27 -7.69 -9.21
C ASN A 121 -3.09 -6.45 -8.87
N GLY A 122 -3.61 -6.36 -7.64
CA GLY A 122 -4.32 -5.18 -7.15
C GLY A 122 -3.40 -3.96 -7.08
N GLY A 123 -2.22 -4.11 -6.46
CA GLY A 123 -1.23 -3.05 -6.35
C GLY A 123 -0.70 -2.58 -7.70
N SER A 124 -0.48 -3.50 -8.63
CA SER A 124 -0.02 -3.20 -10.00
C SER A 124 -1.04 -2.35 -10.76
N LYS A 125 -2.34 -2.65 -10.63
CA LYS A 125 -3.40 -1.82 -11.23
C LYS A 125 -3.42 -0.41 -10.63
N LEU A 126 -3.22 -0.29 -9.31
CA LEU A 126 -3.11 1.01 -8.66
C LEU A 126 -1.88 1.78 -9.16
N TYR A 127 -0.72 1.11 -9.23
CA TYR A 127 0.53 1.69 -9.72
C TYR A 127 0.42 2.16 -11.17
N GLN A 128 -0.18 1.36 -12.05
CA GLN A 128 -0.48 1.73 -13.44
C GLN A 128 -1.37 2.97 -13.52
N ASN A 129 -2.38 3.08 -12.65
CA ASN A 129 -3.21 4.29 -12.56
C ASN A 129 -2.38 5.50 -12.11
N LYS A 130 -1.50 5.35 -11.12
CA LYS A 130 -0.59 6.42 -10.67
C LYS A 130 0.39 6.85 -11.75
N GLN A 131 0.89 5.90 -12.52
CA GLN A 131 1.75 6.20 -13.66
C GLN A 131 0.97 6.91 -14.77
N LYS A 132 -0.30 6.54 -15.03
CA LYS A 132 -1.16 7.26 -15.97
C LYS A 132 -1.41 8.70 -15.53
N GLU A 133 -1.71 8.91 -14.23
CA GLU A 133 -1.84 10.25 -13.64
C GLU A 133 -0.54 11.05 -13.80
N ALA A 134 0.63 10.44 -13.56
CA ALA A 134 1.94 11.05 -13.74
C ALA A 134 2.21 11.45 -15.20
N LYS A 135 1.97 10.53 -16.16
CA LYS A 135 2.09 10.79 -17.60
C LYS A 135 1.22 11.97 -18.04
N GLY A 136 -0.02 12.03 -17.55
CA GLY A 136 -0.94 13.13 -17.84
C GLY A 136 -0.48 14.47 -17.26
N TYR A 137 0.05 14.46 -16.04
CA TYR A 137 0.58 15.67 -15.40
C TYR A 137 1.85 16.18 -16.07
N LEU A 138 2.83 15.31 -16.27
CA LEU A 138 4.13 15.65 -16.85
C LEU A 138 4.04 16.01 -18.34
N GLY A 139 3.09 15.41 -19.06
CA GLY A 139 2.82 15.71 -20.46
C GLY A 139 1.89 16.89 -20.70
N ALA A 140 1.39 17.54 -19.63
CA ALA A 140 0.48 18.67 -19.77
C ALA A 140 1.11 19.78 -20.61
N GLN A 141 0.31 20.46 -21.43
CA GLN A 141 0.78 21.53 -22.33
C GLN A 141 1.88 21.08 -23.30
N ASN A 142 1.89 19.80 -23.71
CA ASN A 142 2.88 19.20 -24.61
C ASN A 142 4.33 19.26 -24.07
N ARG A 143 4.49 19.30 -22.74
CA ARG A 143 5.80 19.27 -22.09
C ARG A 143 6.43 17.88 -22.22
N THR A 144 7.74 17.85 -22.38
CA THR A 144 8.53 16.61 -22.39
C THR A 144 9.00 16.28 -20.98
N TYR A 145 9.23 14.99 -20.72
CA TYR A 145 9.74 14.50 -19.43
C TYR A 145 10.60 13.25 -19.63
N THR A 146 11.50 13.00 -18.68
CA THR A 146 12.37 11.82 -18.66
C THR A 146 11.69 10.62 -17.99
N ASN A 147 12.25 9.42 -18.18
CA ASN A 147 11.80 8.23 -17.47
C ASN A 147 11.98 8.37 -15.95
N ASP A 148 13.05 9.02 -15.49
CA ASP A 148 13.28 9.27 -14.06
C ASP A 148 12.23 10.23 -13.48
N GLN A 149 11.86 11.27 -14.23
CA GLN A 149 10.76 12.16 -13.82
C GLN A 149 9.45 11.40 -13.72
N LEU A 150 9.14 10.52 -14.69
CA LEU A 150 7.95 9.67 -14.63
C LEU A 150 7.98 8.73 -13.41
N LYS A 151 9.13 8.12 -13.12
CA LYS A 151 9.34 7.22 -11.97
C LYS A 151 9.07 7.94 -10.65
N LEU A 152 9.77 9.03 -10.39
CA LEU A 152 9.64 9.82 -9.15
C LEU A 152 8.23 10.41 -8.99
N GLU A 153 7.63 10.89 -10.08
CA GLU A 153 6.25 11.39 -10.06
C GLU A 153 5.25 10.27 -9.73
N THR A 154 5.46 9.06 -10.26
CA THR A 154 4.62 7.90 -9.96
C THR A 154 4.75 7.49 -8.49
N TRP A 155 5.97 7.43 -7.95
CA TRP A 155 6.23 7.10 -6.55
C TRP A 155 5.68 8.13 -5.58
N SER A 156 5.79 9.42 -5.91
CA SER A 156 5.15 10.47 -5.10
C SER A 156 3.63 10.29 -5.08
N ARG A 157 3.02 9.96 -6.21
CA ARG A 157 1.56 9.74 -6.30
C ARG A 157 1.08 8.48 -5.60
N TRP A 158 1.95 7.48 -5.46
CA TRP A 158 1.67 6.27 -4.68
C TRP A 158 1.40 6.61 -3.21
N ASN A 159 2.28 7.40 -2.58
CA ASN A 159 2.09 7.83 -1.19
C ASN A 159 1.13 9.02 -1.05
N GLY A 160 1.13 9.93 -2.02
CA GLY A 160 0.20 11.05 -2.14
C GLY A 160 0.87 12.39 -2.50
N GLY A 161 0.46 12.98 -3.61
CA GLY A 161 0.94 14.28 -4.10
C GLY A 161 1.78 14.20 -5.37
N SER A 162 2.11 15.36 -5.94
CA SER A 162 2.99 15.48 -7.12
C SER A 162 4.44 15.71 -6.69
N TYR A 163 5.39 15.10 -7.39
CA TYR A 163 6.83 15.26 -7.10
C TYR A 163 7.39 16.52 -7.74
N HIS A 164 7.00 16.78 -9.00
CA HIS A 164 7.55 17.86 -9.79
C HIS A 164 6.64 19.08 -9.82
N VAL A 165 7.26 20.22 -10.07
CA VAL A 165 6.62 21.45 -10.53
C VAL A 165 7.30 21.90 -11.82
N TRP A 166 6.57 22.62 -12.66
CA TRP A 166 7.15 23.18 -13.88
C TRP A 166 7.84 24.51 -13.58
N ASP A 167 9.13 24.61 -13.88
CA ASP A 167 9.86 25.87 -13.82
C ASP A 167 9.86 26.55 -15.19
N GLU A 168 9.14 27.68 -15.29
CA GLU A 168 9.05 28.47 -16.51
C GLU A 168 10.40 29.11 -16.89
N LYS A 169 11.32 29.30 -15.93
CA LYS A 169 12.63 29.91 -16.21
C LYS A 169 13.56 28.94 -16.93
N SER A 170 13.62 27.70 -16.46
CA SER A 170 14.42 26.64 -17.09
C SER A 170 13.66 25.87 -18.17
N ASN A 171 12.35 26.10 -18.30
CA ASN A 171 11.45 25.37 -19.20
C ASN A 171 11.57 23.85 -18.98
N SER A 172 11.56 23.43 -17.72
CA SER A 172 11.75 22.03 -17.32
C SER A 172 10.98 21.64 -16.06
N TRP A 173 10.72 20.35 -15.91
CA TRP A 173 10.22 19.78 -14.65
C TRP A 173 11.34 19.72 -13.62
N VAL A 174 11.09 20.30 -12.45
CA VAL A 174 12.02 20.32 -11.30
C VAL A 174 11.36 19.72 -10.08
N ARG A 175 12.15 19.17 -9.15
CA ARG A 175 11.64 18.72 -7.83
C ARG A 175 10.88 19.86 -7.17
N ASN A 176 9.73 19.58 -6.58
CA ASN A 176 8.94 20.56 -5.84
C ASN A 176 9.75 21.12 -4.65
N GLY A 177 10.26 22.34 -4.80
CA GLY A 177 11.09 23.04 -3.80
C GLY A 177 10.29 23.56 -2.61
N ASP A 178 8.96 23.61 -2.69
CA ASP A 178 8.11 24.05 -1.59
C ASP A 178 8.06 23.03 -0.44
N ILE A 179 8.57 21.82 -0.66
CA ILE A 179 8.61 20.75 0.33
C ILE A 179 10.04 20.50 0.81
N THR A 180 10.28 20.79 2.08
CA THR A 180 11.48 20.34 2.81
C THR A 180 11.16 19.01 3.49
N CYS A 181 11.99 18.00 3.28
CA CYS A 181 11.81 16.66 3.84
C CYS A 181 12.58 16.47 5.13
N ASP A 182 12.00 15.73 6.07
CA ASP A 182 12.70 15.28 7.27
C ASP A 182 13.50 14.03 6.94
N SER A 183 14.83 14.18 6.79
CA SER A 183 15.76 13.10 6.44
C SER A 183 15.80 11.95 7.44
N LYS A 184 15.26 12.16 8.65
CA LYS A 184 15.16 11.14 9.71
C LYS A 184 13.87 10.33 9.62
N THR A 185 13.06 10.57 8.60
CA THR A 185 11.77 9.91 8.39
C THR A 185 11.63 9.44 6.95
N GLY A 186 10.65 8.56 6.68
CA GLY A 186 10.45 8.03 5.33
C GLY A 186 9.53 8.88 4.44
N ASN A 187 8.63 9.68 5.00
CA ASN A 187 7.62 10.40 4.19
C ASN A 187 7.07 11.67 4.84
N ILE A 188 7.74 12.21 5.88
CA ILE A 188 7.31 13.44 6.54
C ILE A 188 8.09 14.62 5.97
N GLY A 189 7.38 15.73 5.76
CA GLY A 189 7.98 16.99 5.37
C GLY A 189 7.12 18.20 5.74
N TRP A 190 7.64 19.37 5.39
CA TRP A 190 7.04 20.67 5.66
C TRP A 190 6.78 21.42 4.38
N ASP A 191 5.62 22.05 4.34
CA ASP A 191 5.27 23.01 3.31
C ASP A 191 5.86 24.37 3.67
N MET A 192 6.88 24.79 2.92
CA MET A 192 7.67 26.00 3.18
C MET A 192 6.96 27.27 2.73
N THR A 193 5.85 27.15 2.00
CA THR A 193 4.97 28.29 1.66
C THR A 193 4.15 28.76 2.86
N ARG A 194 4.05 27.94 3.92
CA ARG A 194 3.36 28.32 5.15
C ARG A 194 4.26 29.19 6.02
N ASP A 195 3.71 30.31 6.50
CA ASP A 195 4.42 31.24 7.40
C ASP A 195 5.06 30.56 8.61
N VAL A 196 4.40 29.53 9.16
CA VAL A 196 4.91 28.79 10.32
C VAL A 196 6.19 27.98 10.04
N ASN A 197 6.47 27.69 8.77
CA ASN A 197 7.63 26.89 8.33
C ASN A 197 8.66 27.73 7.57
N SER A 198 8.23 28.81 6.91
CA SER A 198 9.08 29.64 6.07
C SER A 198 10.34 30.13 6.79
N GLY A 199 11.48 30.07 6.10
CA GLY A 199 12.80 30.49 6.61
C GLY A 199 13.44 29.57 7.64
N LYS A 200 12.80 28.46 8.03
CA LYS A 200 13.36 27.49 8.98
C LYS A 200 14.19 26.42 8.28
N THR A 201 15.22 25.95 8.96
CA THR A 201 16.02 24.79 8.54
C THR A 201 15.34 23.47 8.90
N GLU A 202 15.74 22.38 8.25
CA GLU A 202 15.25 21.03 8.56
C GLU A 202 15.44 20.68 10.05
N ASP A 203 16.61 20.97 10.63
CA ASP A 203 16.90 20.66 12.03
C ASP A 203 16.00 21.44 13.00
N GLU A 204 15.67 22.70 12.70
CA GLU A 204 14.74 23.49 13.50
C GLU A 204 13.32 22.92 13.44
N LEU A 205 12.88 22.51 12.25
CA LEU A 205 11.56 21.94 12.02
C LEU A 205 11.43 20.55 12.65
N HIS A 206 12.42 19.68 12.47
CA HIS A 206 12.48 18.36 13.08
C HIS A 206 12.46 18.46 14.61
N LYS A 207 13.29 19.34 15.20
CA LYS A 207 13.32 19.54 16.65
C LYS A 207 11.97 19.99 17.20
N ARG A 208 11.23 20.82 16.45
CA ARG A 208 9.91 21.33 16.82
C ARG A 208 8.84 20.22 16.80
N ASP A 209 8.87 19.35 15.78
CA ASP A 209 7.70 18.52 15.44
C ASP A 209 7.88 17.01 15.72
N LYS A 210 9.11 16.50 15.93
CA LYS A 210 9.39 15.05 16.07
C LYS A 210 8.54 14.32 17.11
N ASP A 211 8.17 15.00 18.19
CA ASP A 211 7.38 14.42 19.27
C ASP A 211 5.88 14.31 18.91
N GLU A 212 5.45 14.94 17.82
CA GLU A 212 4.10 14.84 17.28
C GLU A 212 3.90 13.68 16.31
N TYR A 213 4.96 13.17 15.69
CA TYR A 213 4.86 12.15 14.64
C TYR A 213 4.19 10.85 15.12
N LYS A 214 4.39 10.51 16.39
CA LYS A 214 3.82 9.32 17.02
C LYS A 214 2.37 9.52 17.49
N LYS A 215 1.88 10.75 17.47
CA LYS A 215 0.52 11.06 17.93
C LYS A 215 -0.48 10.76 16.81
N PRO A 216 -1.66 10.22 17.14
CA PRO A 216 -2.71 9.97 16.15
C PRO A 216 -3.10 11.26 15.40
N PRO A 217 -3.54 11.16 14.13
CA PRO A 217 -4.01 12.28 13.31
C PRO A 217 -5.19 12.99 13.96
N THR A 218 -4.88 13.98 14.81
CA THR A 218 -5.84 14.62 15.70
C THR A 218 -5.94 16.13 15.54
N SER A 219 -4.97 16.79 14.89
CA SER A 219 -5.08 18.22 14.57
C SER A 219 -5.27 18.43 13.07
N LYS A 220 -6.26 19.24 12.72
CA LYS A 220 -6.49 19.73 11.35
C LYS A 220 -5.40 20.73 10.90
N ASP A 221 -4.52 21.14 11.82
CA ASP A 221 -3.49 22.15 11.59
C ASP A 221 -2.08 21.65 11.98
N ARG A 222 -1.75 20.43 11.54
CA ARG A 222 -0.38 19.93 11.67
C ARG A 222 0.56 20.81 10.86
N LYS A 223 1.68 21.20 11.44
CA LYS A 223 2.71 22.03 10.78
C LYS A 223 3.53 21.24 9.75
N TRP A 224 3.54 19.93 9.91
CA TRP A 224 4.13 18.91 9.03
C TRP A 224 3.03 18.11 8.31
N LYS A 225 3.40 17.41 7.24
CA LYS A 225 2.50 16.51 6.49
C LYS A 225 3.23 15.26 6.03
N TYR A 226 2.47 14.18 5.84
CA TYR A 226 2.92 13.09 4.98
C TYR A 226 2.88 13.57 3.54
N THR A 227 3.92 13.27 2.75
CA THR A 227 4.03 13.77 1.39
C THR A 227 4.79 12.81 0.49
N GLY A 228 4.26 12.65 -0.72
CA GLY A 228 4.86 11.88 -1.79
C GLY A 228 6.23 12.38 -2.23
N VAL A 229 6.53 13.69 -2.09
CA VAL A 229 7.87 14.21 -2.42
C VAL A 229 8.92 13.54 -1.54
N CYS A 230 8.71 13.55 -0.22
CA CYS A 230 9.64 12.95 0.73
C CYS A 230 9.65 11.43 0.66
N TYR A 231 8.50 10.81 0.39
CA TYR A 231 8.44 9.39 0.13
C TYR A 231 9.28 8.99 -1.09
N ALA A 232 9.14 9.69 -2.21
CA ALA A 232 9.91 9.38 -3.42
C ALA A 232 11.42 9.64 -3.22
N ASP A 233 11.80 10.73 -2.54
CA ASP A 233 13.21 10.99 -2.20
C ASP A 233 13.80 9.86 -1.34
N HIS A 234 13.05 9.41 -0.31
CA HIS A 234 13.47 8.33 0.56
C HIS A 234 13.62 7.01 -0.19
N VAL A 235 12.64 6.66 -1.03
CA VAL A 235 12.65 5.44 -1.82
C VAL A 235 13.78 5.42 -2.84
N GLU A 236 14.09 6.55 -3.49
CA GLU A 236 15.21 6.65 -4.43
C GLU A 236 16.58 6.52 -3.73
N SER A 237 16.68 6.92 -2.46
CA SER A 237 17.94 6.91 -1.70
C SER A 237 18.29 5.58 -1.02
N ASN A 238 17.35 4.62 -1.00
CA ASN A 238 17.49 3.31 -0.36
C ASN A 238 17.91 2.23 -1.36
#